data_AF-A0A8C0WV11-F1
#
_entry.id   AF-A0A8C0WV11-F1
#
_cell.length_a   1.000
_cell.length_b   1.000
_cell.length_c   1.000
_cell.angle_alpha   90.00
_cell.angle_beta   90.00
_cell.angle_gamma   90.00
#
_symmetry.space_group_name_H-M   'P 1'
#
loop_
_entity.id
_entity.type
_entity.pdbx_description
1 polymer ?
#
loop_
_entity_poly.entity_id
_entity_poly.type
_entity_poly.pdbx_seq_one_letter_code
_entity_poly.pdbx_strand_id
1 'polypeptide(L)'
;MGLRAAPSCAAAAAAAAGAEQRRRPRLCPPPPLALLLLLLLSLGLLHAGDCQQPAQCRIQKCTTDFVSLTSHLNSAIDGFDSEFCKALRAYASCTQRTSKACRGNLVYHSAVLGISDLMSQRNCSKDGPTSSTNPEVTHDPCNYHSHAEAREHRGGDQNPPSYLFCGLFGDPHLRTFKDHFQTCKVEGAWPLIDNNYLSVQVTNVPVVPGSSATATNKASVFFFSFFLFKILDSPDSF
;
A
#
# COMPACT_ATOMS: atom_id res chain seq x y z
N MET A 1 5.85 -9.90 11.69
CA MET A 1 4.47 -9.43 11.45
C MET A 1 3.50 -10.56 11.77
N GLY A 2 2.55 -10.35 12.67
CA GLY A 2 1.58 -11.40 13.03
C GLY A 2 0.48 -11.53 11.98
N LEU A 3 0.43 -12.65 11.25
CA LEU A 3 -0.76 -13.04 10.50
C LEU A 3 -1.83 -13.44 11.52
N ARG A 4 -2.84 -12.60 11.71
CA ARG A 4 -4.08 -13.02 12.38
C ARG A 4 -4.96 -13.72 11.34
N ALA A 5 -4.74 -15.01 11.17
CA ALA A 5 -5.71 -15.87 10.52
C ALA A 5 -6.86 -16.17 11.49
N ALA A 6 -8.03 -16.52 10.95
CA ALA A 6 -9.22 -16.80 11.74
C ALA A 6 -8.87 -17.70 12.94
N PRO A 7 -9.16 -17.27 14.19
CA PRO A 7 -9.25 -18.20 15.29
C PRO A 7 -10.28 -19.26 14.89
N SER A 8 -10.10 -20.49 15.37
CA SER A 8 -11.07 -21.60 15.25
C SER A 8 -12.53 -21.10 15.11
N CYS A 9 -13.35 -21.77 14.27
CA CYS A 9 -14.76 -21.45 14.02
C CYS A 9 -15.59 -21.16 15.30
N ALA A 10 -15.10 -21.59 16.47
CA ALA A 10 -15.61 -21.27 17.81
C ALA A 10 -15.67 -19.76 18.17
N ALA A 11 -14.91 -18.87 17.53
CA ALA A 11 -14.87 -17.45 17.92
C ALA A 11 -16.08 -16.63 17.47
N ALA A 12 -16.94 -17.16 16.61
CA ALA A 12 -18.10 -16.45 16.06
C ALA A 12 -19.34 -16.39 16.99
N ALA A 13 -19.30 -17.05 18.16
CA ALA A 13 -20.50 -17.36 18.94
C ALA A 13 -20.77 -16.51 20.20
N ALA A 14 -20.00 -15.46 20.53
CA ALA A 14 -20.18 -14.78 21.81
C ALA A 14 -20.07 -13.25 21.75
N ALA A 15 -21.19 -12.58 21.46
CA ALA A 15 -21.40 -11.19 21.89
C ALA A 15 -22.90 -10.81 21.90
N ALA A 16 -23.71 -11.51 22.71
CA ALA A 16 -25.03 -11.03 23.09
C ALA A 16 -25.49 -11.68 24.41
N ALA A 17 -25.37 -10.96 25.53
CA ALA A 17 -26.33 -10.97 26.64
C ALA A 17 -25.81 -10.14 27.85
N GLY A 18 -26.69 -9.31 28.39
CA GLY A 18 -26.79 -9.12 29.85
C GLY A 18 -26.10 -7.90 30.45
N ALA A 19 -26.82 -6.78 30.48
CA ALA A 19 -26.61 -5.74 31.48
C ALA A 19 -27.01 -6.28 32.87
N GLU A 20 -26.13 -6.14 33.87
CA GLU A 20 -26.49 -6.27 35.29
C GLU A 20 -25.70 -5.23 36.11
N GLN A 21 -26.44 -4.30 36.68
CA GLN A 21 -25.99 -3.17 37.48
C GLN A 21 -25.61 -3.64 38.91
N ARG A 22 -24.33 -3.56 39.32
CA ARG A 22 -23.97 -3.74 40.74
C ARG A 22 -22.92 -2.72 41.25
N ARG A 23 -23.45 -1.79 42.05
CA ARG A 23 -22.90 -1.02 43.19
C ARG A 23 -21.44 -0.53 43.16
N ARG A 24 -21.34 0.80 43.05
CA ARG A 24 -20.17 1.66 43.32
C ARG A 24 -19.63 1.50 44.76
N PRO A 25 -18.30 1.39 44.95
CA PRO A 25 -17.61 1.98 46.08
C PRO A 25 -17.27 3.45 45.75
N ARG A 26 -17.47 4.35 46.71
CA ARG A 26 -17.06 5.75 46.59
C ARG A 26 -15.54 5.83 46.54
N LEU A 27 -15.00 6.33 45.43
CA LEU A 27 -13.57 6.66 45.31
C LEU A 27 -13.42 8.18 45.29
N CYS A 28 -12.57 8.67 46.18
CA CYS A 28 -12.26 10.09 46.39
C CYS A 28 -11.81 10.79 45.10
N PRO A 29 -12.11 12.09 44.93
CA PRO A 29 -11.62 12.86 43.79
C PRO A 29 -10.08 12.97 43.85
N PRO A 30 -9.35 12.65 42.77
CA PRO A 30 -7.91 12.88 42.73
C PRO A 30 -7.62 14.39 42.70
N PRO A 31 -6.46 14.83 43.22
CA PRO A 31 -6.10 16.24 43.26
C PRO A 31 -6.03 16.84 41.85
N PRO A 32 -6.29 18.16 41.69
CA PRO A 32 -6.41 18.83 40.39
C PRO A 32 -5.16 18.67 39.50
N LEU A 33 -3.99 18.44 40.11
CA LEU A 33 -2.72 18.20 39.41
C LEU A 33 -2.69 16.85 38.69
N ALA A 34 -3.31 15.81 39.24
CA ALA A 34 -3.36 14.49 38.60
C ALA A 34 -4.26 14.50 37.37
N LEU A 35 -5.36 15.25 37.41
CA LEU A 35 -6.24 15.46 36.27
C LEU A 35 -5.55 16.26 35.16
N LEU A 36 -4.77 17.28 35.53
CA LEU A 36 -4.00 18.11 34.60
C LEU A 36 -2.86 17.32 33.92
N LEU A 37 -2.16 16.48 34.68
CA LEU A 37 -1.14 15.55 34.16
C LEU A 37 -1.77 14.54 33.18
N LEU A 38 -2.93 13.96 33.50
CA LEU A 38 -3.66 13.06 32.59
C LEU A 38 -4.16 13.78 31.32
N LEU A 39 -4.53 15.06 31.42
CA LEU A 39 -4.90 15.88 30.26
C LEU A 39 -3.69 16.18 29.37
N LEU A 40 -2.53 16.50 29.96
CA LEU A 40 -1.29 16.77 29.22
C LEU A 40 -0.73 15.51 28.56
N LEU A 41 -0.80 14.34 29.23
CA LEU A 41 -0.44 13.07 28.63
C LEU A 41 -1.39 12.69 27.48
N SER A 42 -2.70 12.90 27.63
CA SER A 42 -3.64 12.62 26.53
C SER A 42 -3.44 13.57 25.35
N LEU A 43 -3.21 14.87 25.56
CA LEU A 43 -2.88 15.82 24.49
C LEU A 43 -1.53 15.53 23.79
N GLY A 44 -0.56 14.99 24.53
CA GLY A 44 0.73 14.55 24.00
C GLY A 44 0.64 13.27 23.15
N LEU A 45 -0.22 12.33 23.51
CA LEU A 45 -0.46 11.11 22.72
C LEU A 45 -1.31 11.34 21.46
N LEU A 46 -2.06 12.44 21.38
CA LEU A 46 -2.77 12.83 20.15
C LEU A 46 -1.84 13.40 19.05
N HIS A 47 -0.60 13.75 19.38
CA HIS A 47 0.40 14.25 18.41
C HIS A 47 1.36 13.17 17.89
N ALA A 48 1.18 11.91 18.31
CA ALA A 48 1.94 10.76 17.80
C ALA A 48 1.17 9.97 16.72
N GLY A 49 0.23 10.64 16.04
CA GLY A 49 -0.13 10.21 14.69
C GLY A 49 1.05 10.55 13.80
N ASP A 50 1.78 9.52 13.38
CA ASP A 50 2.81 9.59 12.34
C ASP A 50 2.13 10.11 11.06
N CYS A 51 1.93 11.43 10.97
CA CYS A 51 1.63 12.13 9.74
C CYS A 51 2.86 11.91 8.89
N GLN A 52 2.84 10.82 8.11
CA GLN A 52 3.79 10.54 7.06
C GLN A 52 4.03 11.86 6.33
N GLN A 53 5.20 12.45 6.58
CA GLN A 53 5.53 13.80 6.12
C GLN A 53 5.08 13.90 4.66
N PRO A 54 4.29 14.92 4.27
CA PRO A 54 3.93 15.09 2.87
C PRO A 54 5.23 15.03 2.09
N ALA A 55 5.35 14.03 1.21
CA ALA A 55 6.54 13.86 0.40
C ALA A 55 6.82 15.22 -0.23
N GLN A 56 7.93 15.87 0.13
CA GLN A 56 8.19 17.24 -0.31
C GLN A 56 8.35 17.24 -1.83
N CYS A 57 7.81 18.26 -2.51
CA CYS A 57 8.01 18.42 -3.95
C CYS A 57 9.51 18.44 -4.28
N ARG A 58 9.98 17.48 -5.08
CA ARG A 58 11.41 17.30 -5.42
C ARG A 58 11.79 17.89 -6.77
N ILE A 59 11.05 18.89 -7.27
CA ILE A 59 11.33 19.49 -8.59
C ILE A 59 12.75 20.02 -8.70
N GLN A 60 13.28 20.67 -7.66
CA GLN A 60 14.63 21.21 -7.65
C GLN A 60 15.68 20.11 -7.90
N LYS A 61 15.51 18.94 -7.28
CA LYS A 61 16.39 17.79 -7.52
C LYS A 61 16.31 17.33 -8.99
N CYS A 62 15.10 17.22 -9.53
CA CYS A 62 14.92 16.84 -10.94
C CYS A 62 15.61 17.83 -11.90
N THR A 63 15.51 19.13 -11.62
CA THR A 63 16.18 20.17 -12.41
C THR A 63 17.71 20.09 -12.28
N THR A 64 18.24 19.94 -11.07
CA THR A 64 19.68 19.81 -10.84
C THR A 64 20.27 18.57 -11.53
N ASP A 65 19.58 17.43 -11.44
CA ASP A 65 20.00 16.19 -12.09
C ASP A 65 20.03 16.38 -13.63
N PHE A 66 19.01 17.03 -14.21
CA PHE A 66 18.99 17.35 -15.64
C PHE A 66 20.14 18.28 -16.07
N VAL A 67 20.41 19.34 -15.30
CA VAL A 67 21.53 20.26 -15.59
C VAL A 67 22.86 19.53 -15.50
N SER A 68 23.06 18.68 -14.49
CA SER A 68 24.27 17.85 -14.37
C SER A 68 24.44 16.88 -15.54
N LEU A 69 23.35 16.32 -16.05
CA LEU A 69 23.41 15.41 -17.20
C LEU A 69 23.72 16.16 -18.50
N THR A 70 23.40 17.44 -18.59
CA THR A 70 23.51 18.24 -19.83
C THR A 70 24.70 19.18 -19.87
N SER A 71 25.30 19.54 -18.71
CA SER A 71 26.40 20.50 -18.62
C SER A 71 27.67 20.12 -19.39
N HIS A 72 27.86 18.81 -19.64
CA HIS A 72 29.02 18.29 -20.37
C HIS A 72 28.75 18.04 -21.86
N LEU A 73 27.48 18.19 -22.30
CA LEU A 73 27.12 17.97 -23.69
C LEU A 73 27.49 19.21 -24.52
N ASN A 74 28.32 19.00 -25.54
CA ASN A 74 28.68 20.04 -26.51
C ASN A 74 27.88 19.85 -27.80
N SER A 75 27.23 20.91 -28.28
CA SER A 75 26.45 20.91 -29.52
C SER A 75 27.26 20.65 -30.79
N ALA A 76 28.59 20.62 -30.69
CA ALA A 76 29.51 20.36 -31.79
C ALA A 76 29.83 18.87 -32.00
N ILE A 77 29.28 17.96 -31.18
CA ILE A 77 29.54 16.52 -31.21
C ILE A 77 28.38 15.80 -31.91
N ASP A 78 28.69 14.90 -32.86
CA ASP A 78 27.71 14.00 -33.46
C ASP A 78 26.99 13.17 -32.38
N GLY A 79 25.66 13.18 -32.39
CA GLY A 79 24.85 12.46 -31.40
C GLY A 79 24.44 13.29 -30.16
N PHE A 80 24.73 14.59 -30.14
CA PHE A 80 24.25 15.52 -29.09
C PHE A 80 22.75 15.41 -28.84
N ASP A 81 21.92 15.42 -29.89
CA ASP A 81 20.46 15.32 -29.77
C ASP A 81 20.02 14.01 -29.12
N SER A 82 20.70 12.90 -29.42
CA SER A 82 20.43 11.60 -28.81
C SER A 82 20.66 11.64 -27.30
N GLU A 83 21.83 12.10 -26.86
CA GLU A 83 22.19 12.18 -25.44
C GLU A 83 21.33 13.21 -24.69
N PHE A 84 21.01 14.34 -25.33
CA PHE A 84 20.11 15.35 -24.79
C PHE A 84 18.69 14.79 -24.61
N CYS A 85 18.17 14.05 -25.60
CA CYS A 85 16.87 13.37 -25.49
C CYS A 85 16.86 12.30 -24.37
N LYS A 86 17.98 11.58 -24.13
CA LYS A 86 18.09 10.65 -22.99
C LYS A 86 18.00 11.38 -21.65
N ALA A 87 18.65 12.55 -21.52
CA ALA A 87 18.56 13.39 -20.33
C ALA A 87 17.16 14.01 -20.15
N LEU A 88 16.52 14.47 -21.23
CA LEU A 88 15.14 14.97 -21.21
C LEU A 88 14.12 13.89 -20.80
N ARG A 89 14.27 12.66 -21.29
CA ARG A 89 13.43 11.53 -20.86
C ARG A 89 13.61 11.25 -19.36
N ALA A 90 14.85 11.27 -18.86
CA ALA A 90 15.11 11.14 -17.43
C ALA A 90 14.45 12.27 -16.60
N TYR A 91 14.50 13.51 -17.10
CA TYR A 91 13.87 14.66 -16.44
C TYR A 91 12.34 14.53 -16.40
N ALA A 92 11.72 14.12 -17.52
CA ALA A 92 10.29 13.83 -17.61
C ALA A 92 9.84 12.74 -16.62
N SER A 93 10.57 11.64 -16.51
CA SER A 93 10.27 10.58 -15.54
C SER A 93 10.47 11.05 -14.09
N CYS A 94 11.43 11.93 -13.82
CA CYS A 94 11.63 12.51 -12.49
C CYS A 94 10.44 13.40 -12.09
N THR A 95 10.00 14.30 -12.97
CA THR A 95 8.86 15.19 -12.69
C THR A 95 7.58 14.37 -12.50
N GLN A 96 7.32 13.36 -13.32
CA GLN A 96 6.16 12.48 -13.16
C GLN A 96 6.11 11.79 -11.79
N ARG A 97 7.24 11.29 -11.29
CA ARG A 97 7.31 10.62 -9.96
C ARG A 97 7.00 11.55 -8.79
N THR A 98 7.33 12.84 -8.90
CA THR A 98 7.06 13.84 -7.85
C THR A 98 5.77 14.63 -8.06
N SER A 99 4.98 14.33 -9.10
CA SER A 99 3.77 15.08 -9.50
C SER A 99 2.77 15.31 -8.36
N LYS A 100 2.46 14.26 -7.59
CA LYS A 100 1.49 14.33 -6.47
C LYS A 100 1.90 15.32 -5.38
N ALA A 101 3.20 15.37 -5.09
CA ALA A 101 3.80 16.29 -4.13
C ALA A 101 3.91 17.73 -4.66
N CYS A 102 3.92 17.92 -5.99
CA CYS A 102 4.19 19.18 -6.66
C CYS A 102 2.96 19.90 -7.23
N ARG A 103 1.73 19.47 -6.90
CA ARG A 103 0.48 20.02 -7.49
C ARG A 103 0.38 21.55 -7.47
N GLY A 104 0.80 22.19 -6.38
CA GLY A 104 0.76 23.65 -6.21
C GLY A 104 2.09 24.37 -6.48
N ASN A 105 3.08 23.69 -7.06
CA ASN A 105 4.41 24.27 -7.27
C ASN A 105 4.53 24.85 -8.70
N LEU A 106 4.71 26.16 -8.81
CA LEU A 106 4.83 26.82 -10.12
C LEU A 106 6.06 26.34 -10.91
N VAL A 107 7.21 26.16 -10.25
CA VAL A 107 8.45 25.71 -10.89
C VAL A 107 8.27 24.34 -11.53
N TYR A 108 7.51 23.45 -10.88
CA TYR A 108 7.15 22.15 -11.42
C TYR A 108 6.33 22.28 -12.71
N HIS A 109 5.28 23.09 -12.72
CA HIS A 109 4.44 23.27 -13.91
C HIS A 109 5.21 23.93 -15.06
N SER A 110 6.04 24.93 -14.76
CA SER A 110 6.95 25.54 -15.74
C SER A 110 7.91 24.50 -16.33
N ALA A 111 8.48 23.63 -15.48
CA ALA A 111 9.37 22.57 -15.94
C ALA A 111 8.66 21.54 -16.81
N VAL A 112 7.44 21.12 -16.46
CA VAL A 112 6.65 20.17 -17.27
C VAL A 112 6.37 20.72 -18.67
N LEU A 113 5.99 21.99 -18.77
CA LEU A 113 5.81 22.67 -20.05
C LEU A 113 7.12 22.76 -20.83
N GLY A 114 8.21 23.17 -20.17
CA GLY A 114 9.54 23.26 -20.78
C GLY A 114 10.07 21.93 -21.29
N ILE A 115 9.83 20.82 -20.57
CA ILE A 115 10.17 19.47 -21.02
C ILE A 115 9.42 19.14 -22.32
N SER A 116 8.11 19.40 -22.37
CA SER A 116 7.31 19.12 -23.57
C SER A 116 7.78 19.92 -24.79
N ASP A 117 8.16 21.17 -24.59
CA ASP A 117 8.68 22.06 -25.64
C ASP A 117 10.08 21.60 -26.11
N LEU A 118 10.99 21.29 -25.19
CA LEU A 118 12.31 20.77 -25.55
C LEU A 118 12.24 19.42 -26.29
N MET A 119 11.28 18.56 -25.91
CA MET A 119 11.04 17.28 -26.60
C MET A 119 10.58 17.49 -28.05
N SER A 120 9.69 18.46 -28.30
CA SER A 120 9.19 18.74 -29.66
C SER A 120 10.24 19.43 -30.52
N GLN A 121 10.98 20.40 -29.96
CA GLN A 121 12.02 21.14 -30.68
C GLN A 121 13.12 20.24 -31.25
N ARG A 122 13.41 19.12 -30.57
CA ARG A 122 14.48 18.18 -30.95
C ARG A 122 13.95 16.84 -31.50
N ASN A 123 12.65 16.73 -31.74
CA ASN A 123 12.00 15.49 -32.19
C ASN A 123 12.36 14.26 -31.34
N CYS A 124 12.44 14.44 -30.02
CA CYS A 124 12.76 13.34 -29.12
C CYS A 124 11.60 12.34 -29.08
N SER A 125 11.92 11.05 -29.23
CA SER A 125 10.98 9.99 -28.88
C SER A 125 10.68 10.01 -27.38
N LYS A 126 9.41 9.82 -27.00
CA LYS A 126 8.98 9.67 -25.60
C LYS A 126 9.47 8.35 -25.00
N ASP A 127 9.63 7.32 -25.84
CA ASP A 127 10.12 6.00 -25.47
C ASP A 127 11.61 5.88 -25.78
N GLY A 128 12.38 5.25 -24.89
CA GLY A 128 13.81 4.98 -25.07
C GLY A 128 14.64 5.09 -23.77
N PRO A 129 15.92 4.72 -23.81
CA PRO A 129 16.78 4.60 -22.62
C PRO A 129 17.05 5.96 -21.95
N THR A 130 16.77 6.10 -20.65
CA THR A 130 17.03 7.34 -19.91
C THR A 130 18.49 7.45 -19.50
N SER A 131 19.07 8.67 -19.54
CA SER A 131 20.40 8.88 -18.96
C SER A 131 20.29 8.75 -17.44
N SER A 132 20.85 7.66 -16.89
CA SER A 132 20.63 7.28 -15.50
C SER A 132 21.86 7.50 -14.63
N THR A 133 21.69 8.20 -13.52
CA THR A 133 22.63 8.21 -12.38
C THR A 133 22.27 7.15 -11.33
N ASN A 134 21.21 6.38 -11.55
CA ASN A 134 20.74 5.35 -10.62
C ASN A 134 20.64 4.02 -11.37
N PRO A 135 21.28 2.92 -10.94
CA PRO A 135 21.18 1.65 -11.64
C PRO A 135 19.72 1.34 -11.99
N GLU A 136 19.49 1.11 -13.28
CA GLU A 136 18.20 0.73 -13.83
C GLU A 136 17.83 -0.62 -13.24
N VAL A 137 17.17 -0.60 -12.08
CA VAL A 137 16.42 -1.75 -11.61
C VAL A 137 15.20 -1.78 -12.51
N THR A 138 15.26 -2.60 -13.56
CA THR A 138 14.10 -3.03 -14.32
C THR A 138 13.17 -3.74 -13.34
N HIS A 139 12.38 -2.97 -12.60
CA HIS A 139 11.28 -3.50 -11.83
C HIS A 139 10.22 -3.91 -12.84
N ASP A 140 10.17 -5.21 -13.15
CA ASP A 140 8.98 -5.79 -13.74
C ASP A 140 7.82 -5.47 -12.79
N PRO A 141 6.87 -4.59 -13.18
CA PRO A 141 5.82 -4.11 -12.29
C PRO A 141 4.88 -5.24 -11.83
N CYS A 142 4.99 -6.43 -12.43
CA CYS A 142 4.15 -7.58 -12.16
C CYS A 142 4.87 -8.75 -11.48
N ASN A 143 6.18 -8.65 -11.20
CA ASN A 143 6.89 -9.72 -10.50
C ASN A 143 6.96 -9.44 -8.99
N TYR A 144 6.09 -10.13 -8.23
CA TYR A 144 6.03 -10.07 -6.77
C TYR A 144 7.39 -10.38 -6.10
N HIS A 145 8.27 -11.15 -6.76
CA HIS A 145 9.59 -11.49 -6.23
C HIS A 145 10.63 -10.36 -6.31
N SER A 146 10.48 -9.43 -7.27
CA SER A 146 11.48 -8.38 -7.52
C SER A 146 11.61 -7.36 -6.36
N HIS A 147 10.57 -7.21 -5.54
CA HIS A 147 10.61 -6.36 -4.33
C HIS A 147 11.36 -6.98 -3.16
N ALA A 148 11.50 -8.32 -3.13
CA ALA A 148 12.27 -9.01 -2.10
C ALA A 148 13.77 -8.87 -2.37
N GLU A 149 14.19 -9.02 -3.62
CA GLU A 149 15.61 -8.90 -4.03
C GLU A 149 16.16 -7.47 -3.86
N ALA A 150 15.33 -6.44 -3.99
CA ALA A 150 15.74 -5.06 -3.72
C ALA A 150 16.03 -4.77 -2.22
N ARG A 151 15.56 -5.63 -1.30
CA ARG A 151 15.88 -5.55 0.14
C ARG A 151 17.07 -6.40 0.56
N GLU A 152 17.58 -7.27 -0.32
CA GLU A 152 18.68 -8.20 -0.06
C GLU A 152 20.08 -7.56 -0.03
N HIS A 153 20.21 -6.25 -0.31
CA HIS A 153 21.50 -5.55 -0.12
C HIS A 153 21.83 -5.23 1.35
N ARG A 154 21.02 -5.72 2.31
CA ARG A 154 21.32 -5.67 3.75
C ARG A 154 21.12 -7.03 4.42
N GLY A 155 22.02 -7.97 4.10
CA GLY A 155 22.47 -9.05 4.98
C GLY A 155 21.41 -9.78 5.82
N GLY A 156 20.55 -10.57 5.19
CA GLY A 156 19.62 -11.44 5.91
C GLY A 156 18.98 -12.52 5.04
N ASP A 157 19.56 -13.72 5.10
CA ASP A 157 19.04 -15.05 4.74
C ASP A 157 18.39 -15.22 3.34
N GLN A 158 19.12 -15.92 2.45
CA GLN A 158 18.79 -16.20 1.04
C GLN A 158 17.60 -17.18 0.84
N ASN A 159 16.63 -17.20 1.74
CA ASN A 159 15.54 -18.17 1.64
C ASN A 159 14.38 -17.57 0.82
N PRO A 160 13.94 -18.23 -0.26
CA PRO A 160 12.78 -17.76 -1.02
C PRO A 160 11.56 -17.66 -0.08
N PRO A 161 10.66 -16.69 -0.30
CA PRO A 161 9.47 -16.54 0.53
C PRO A 161 8.65 -17.84 0.51
N SER A 162 8.39 -18.40 1.70
CA SER A 162 7.56 -19.59 1.85
C SER A 162 6.08 -19.25 1.70
N TYR A 163 5.37 -19.95 0.81
CA TYR A 163 3.93 -19.79 0.60
C TYR A 163 3.12 -20.59 1.62
N LEU A 164 2.00 -20.00 2.08
CA LEU A 164 1.02 -20.66 2.93
C LEU A 164 -0.29 -20.84 2.16
N PHE A 165 -0.96 -21.97 2.36
CA PHE A 165 -2.19 -22.32 1.66
C PHE A 165 -3.37 -22.38 2.63
N CYS A 166 -4.48 -21.77 2.25
CA CYS A 166 -5.76 -21.87 2.95
C CYS A 166 -6.84 -22.24 1.93
N GLY A 167 -7.76 -23.14 2.29
CA GLY A 167 -8.79 -23.63 1.37
C GLY A 167 -10.10 -23.93 2.09
N LEU A 168 -11.22 -23.70 1.40
CA LEU A 168 -12.57 -23.98 1.88
C LEU A 168 -13.31 -24.79 0.82
N PHE A 169 -13.90 -25.93 1.20
CA PHE A 169 -14.53 -26.85 0.26
C PHE A 169 -15.73 -27.58 0.89
N GLY A 170 -16.68 -28.00 0.04
CA GLY A 170 -17.84 -28.79 0.48
C GLY A 170 -18.66 -28.13 1.57
N ASP A 171 -19.00 -28.90 2.61
CA ASP A 171 -19.70 -28.45 3.82
C ASP A 171 -18.74 -28.14 4.96
N PRO A 172 -18.61 -26.88 5.36
CA PRO A 172 -17.40 -26.16 5.00
C PRO A 172 -16.20 -26.80 5.70
N HIS A 173 -15.47 -27.59 4.92
CA HIS A 173 -14.19 -28.12 5.30
C HIS A 173 -13.14 -27.04 5.05
N LEU A 174 -12.52 -26.58 6.13
CA LEU A 174 -11.52 -25.54 6.15
C LEU A 174 -10.14 -26.16 6.34
N ARG A 175 -9.24 -25.97 5.37
CA ARG A 175 -7.80 -26.13 5.54
C ARG A 175 -7.21 -24.77 5.92
N THR A 176 -6.72 -24.66 7.14
CA THR A 176 -6.08 -23.43 7.63
C THR A 176 -4.66 -23.26 7.06
N PHE A 177 -4.07 -22.06 7.22
CA PHE A 177 -2.66 -21.80 6.86
C PHE A 177 -1.62 -22.65 7.60
N LYS A 178 -2.03 -23.33 8.67
CA LYS A 178 -1.20 -24.28 9.42
C LYS A 178 -1.47 -25.73 9.01
N ASP A 179 -2.12 -25.95 7.87
CA ASP A 179 -2.52 -27.27 7.37
C ASP A 179 -3.44 -28.08 8.30
N HIS A 180 -4.14 -27.41 9.21
CA HIS A 180 -5.17 -28.06 10.02
C HIS A 180 -6.50 -28.09 9.25
N PHE A 181 -7.15 -29.25 9.28
CA PHE A 181 -8.47 -29.47 8.68
C PHE A 181 -9.56 -29.38 9.74
N GLN A 182 -10.61 -28.63 9.43
CA GLN A 182 -11.78 -28.46 10.30
C GLN A 182 -13.05 -28.62 9.47
N THR A 183 -14.09 -29.21 10.03
CA THR A 183 -15.43 -29.19 9.45
C THR A 183 -16.26 -28.23 10.29
N CYS A 184 -16.68 -27.12 9.70
CA CYS A 184 -17.40 -26.09 10.43
C CYS A 184 -18.89 -26.09 10.07
N LYS A 185 -19.76 -25.77 11.02
CA LYS A 185 -21.14 -25.36 10.74
C LYS A 185 -21.20 -23.85 10.93
N VAL A 186 -21.05 -23.12 9.83
CA VAL A 186 -21.17 -21.66 9.82
C VAL A 186 -22.22 -21.30 8.78
N GLU A 187 -23.21 -20.53 9.21
CA GLU A 187 -24.27 -19.97 8.37
C GLU A 187 -24.08 -18.45 8.30
N GLY A 188 -24.40 -17.87 7.14
CA GLY A 188 -24.21 -16.45 6.90
C GLY A 188 -22.77 -16.09 6.51
N ALA A 189 -22.46 -14.80 6.57
CA ALA A 189 -21.20 -14.25 6.11
C ALA A 189 -20.14 -14.22 7.22
N TRP A 190 -18.93 -14.72 6.93
CA TRP A 190 -17.83 -14.76 7.89
C TRP A 190 -16.46 -14.54 7.20
N PRO A 191 -15.45 -14.01 7.93
CA PRO A 191 -14.14 -13.73 7.37
C PRO A 191 -13.27 -14.98 7.32
N LEU A 192 -12.88 -15.41 6.12
CA LEU A 192 -11.91 -16.48 5.88
C LEU A 192 -10.47 -15.99 6.05
N ILE A 193 -10.19 -14.78 5.57
CA ILE A 193 -8.91 -14.08 5.74
C ILE A 193 -9.26 -12.64 6.12
N ASP A 194 -8.61 -12.10 7.15
CA ASP A 194 -8.72 -10.68 7.49
C ASP A 194 -7.35 -10.19 7.98
N ASN A 195 -6.58 -9.60 7.09
CA ASN A 195 -5.28 -9.05 7.42
C ASN A 195 -5.07 -7.70 6.73
N ASN A 196 -3.96 -7.04 7.08
CA ASN A 196 -3.64 -5.68 6.61
C ASN A 196 -3.52 -5.54 5.08
N TYR A 197 -3.50 -6.64 4.32
CA TYR A 197 -3.27 -6.66 2.87
C TYR A 197 -4.45 -7.25 2.10
N LEU A 198 -5.18 -8.20 2.69
CA LEU A 198 -6.21 -8.99 2.04
C LEU A 198 -7.32 -9.31 3.05
N SER A 199 -8.57 -9.06 2.65
CA SER A 199 -9.74 -9.63 3.32
C SER A 199 -10.51 -10.52 2.35
N VAL A 200 -10.85 -11.72 2.81
CA VAL A 200 -11.69 -12.68 2.10
C VAL A 200 -12.86 -13.01 2.99
N GLN A 201 -14.06 -12.65 2.56
CA GLN A 201 -15.31 -12.94 3.24
C GLN A 201 -16.08 -13.98 2.43
N VAL A 202 -16.62 -14.98 3.11
CA VAL A 202 -17.42 -16.04 2.49
C VAL A 202 -18.79 -16.10 3.15
N THR A 203 -19.81 -16.40 2.35
CA THR A 203 -21.17 -16.61 2.83
C THR A 203 -21.56 -18.06 2.63
N ASN A 204 -22.04 -18.68 3.69
CA ASN A 204 -22.52 -20.05 3.67
C ASN A 204 -24.02 -20.10 3.91
N VAL A 205 -24.70 -21.01 3.22
CA VAL A 205 -26.14 -21.27 3.38
C VAL A 205 -26.36 -22.74 3.67
N PRO A 206 -27.39 -23.12 4.45
CA PRO A 206 -27.71 -24.53 4.65
C PRO A 206 -28.06 -25.20 3.31
N VAL A 207 -27.56 -26.42 3.10
CA VAL A 207 -27.81 -27.19 1.86
C VAL A 207 -29.30 -27.52 1.72
N VAL A 208 -29.96 -27.79 2.85
CA VAL A 208 -31.42 -27.88 2.96
C VAL A 208 -31.88 -27.17 4.23
N PRO A 209 -33.06 -26.54 4.26
CA PRO A 209 -33.59 -25.90 5.46
C PRO A 209 -33.59 -26.87 6.65
N GLY A 210 -32.95 -26.46 7.75
CA GLY A 210 -32.84 -27.27 8.98
C GLY A 210 -31.66 -28.24 9.04
N SER A 211 -30.83 -28.36 7.99
CA SER A 211 -29.63 -29.20 8.03
C SER A 211 -28.48 -28.56 8.81
N SER A 212 -27.60 -29.41 9.37
CA SER A 212 -26.31 -29.00 9.90
C SER A 212 -25.24 -28.77 8.83
N ALA A 213 -25.44 -29.30 7.61
CA ALA A 213 -24.54 -29.09 6.49
C ALA A 213 -24.84 -27.74 5.83
N THR A 214 -23.84 -26.87 5.76
CA THR A 214 -23.88 -25.61 5.02
C THR A 214 -22.96 -25.69 3.80
N ALA A 215 -23.15 -24.84 2.80
CA ALA A 215 -22.27 -24.75 1.63
C ALA A 215 -22.00 -23.29 1.29
N THR A 216 -20.80 -22.98 0.79
CA THR A 216 -20.42 -21.62 0.40
C THR A 216 -21.12 -21.23 -0.90
N ASN A 217 -21.90 -20.14 -0.87
CA ASN A 217 -22.59 -19.61 -2.05
C ASN A 217 -21.95 -18.35 -2.64
N LYS A 218 -21.14 -17.64 -1.83
CA LYS A 218 -20.51 -16.37 -2.24
C LYS A 218 -19.15 -16.23 -1.57
N ALA A 219 -18.18 -15.73 -2.33
CA ALA A 219 -16.90 -15.28 -1.83
C ALA A 219 -16.63 -13.84 -2.30
N SER A 220 -16.19 -12.99 -1.39
CA SER A 220 -15.84 -11.59 -1.60
C SER A 220 -14.39 -11.37 -1.22
N VAL A 221 -13.59 -10.81 -2.11
CA VAL A 221 -12.14 -10.63 -1.94
C VAL A 221 -11.80 -9.15 -2.06
N PHE A 222 -11.10 -8.61 -1.06
CA PHE A 222 -10.71 -7.21 -0.95
C PHE A 222 -9.20 -7.07 -0.79
N PHE A 223 -8.55 -6.32 -1.68
CA PHE A 223 -7.10 -6.08 -1.66
C PHE A 223 -6.79 -4.68 -1.11
N PHE A 224 -6.16 -4.61 0.07
CA PHE A 224 -5.91 -3.35 0.78
C PHE A 224 -4.60 -2.65 0.44
N SER A 225 -3.76 -3.22 -0.43
CA SER A 225 -2.46 -2.63 -0.77
C SER A 225 -2.38 -1.94 -2.15
N PHE A 226 -3.45 -1.94 -2.94
CA PHE A 226 -3.45 -1.31 -4.28
C PHE A 226 -4.68 -0.44 -4.59
N PHE A 227 -5.80 -0.64 -3.90
CA PHE A 227 -7.02 0.13 -4.17
C PHE A 227 -6.97 1.57 -3.65
N LEU A 228 -6.29 1.85 -2.54
CA LEU A 228 -6.18 3.23 -2.03
C LEU A 228 -5.43 4.14 -3.02
N PHE A 229 -4.45 3.59 -3.75
CA PHE A 229 -3.73 4.33 -4.77
C PHE A 229 -4.51 4.48 -6.09
N LYS A 230 -5.40 3.54 -6.44
CA LYS A 230 -6.19 3.62 -7.68
C LYS A 230 -7.48 4.44 -7.53
N ILE A 231 -8.14 4.43 -6.37
CA ILE A 231 -9.34 5.27 -6.15
C ILE A 231 -8.98 6.77 -6.05
N LEU A 232 -7.77 7.10 -5.57
CA LEU A 232 -7.27 8.49 -5.58
C LEU A 232 -6.68 8.94 -6.93
N ASP A 233 -6.68 8.05 -7.94
CA ASP A 233 -6.16 8.28 -9.30
C ASP A 233 -7.22 8.02 -10.37
N SER A 234 -8.52 8.07 -10.02
CA SER A 234 -9.57 8.32 -11.00
C SER A 234 -9.67 9.83 -11.20
N PRO A 235 -9.16 10.40 -12.31
CA PRO A 235 -9.73 11.62 -12.82
C PRO A 235 -11.13 11.27 -13.32
N ASP A 236 -12.15 11.63 -12.55
CA ASP A 236 -13.48 11.81 -13.13
C ASP A 236 -13.35 12.84 -14.25
N SER A 237 -13.40 12.36 -15.50
CA SER A 237 -13.61 13.19 -16.68
C SER A 237 -15.07 13.63 -16.70
N PHE A 238 -15.29 14.92 -16.42
CA PHE A 238 -16.14 15.78 -17.23
C PHE A 238 -15.58 17.20 -17.21
#